data_AF-A0A7W7HRD6-F1
#
_entry.id   AF-A0A7W7HRD6-F1
#
_cell.length_a   1.000
_cell.length_b   1.000
_cell.length_c   1.000
_cell.angle_alpha   90.00
_cell.angle_beta   90.00
_cell.angle_gamma   90.00
#
_symmetry.space_group_name_H-M   'P 1'
#
loop_
_entity.id
_entity.type
_entity.pdbx_description
1 polymer ?
#
loop_
_entity_poly.entity_id
_entity_poly.type
_entity_poly.pdbx_seq_one_letter_code
_entity_poly.pdbx_strand_id
1 'polypeptide(L)'
;MARIRTIKPEFWSSPAMEGLDPWTRLLFIALWNWADDSGRGTAEPRALAGFAFPNDEDITSADIRRMLGEIRRAFGVIFYEVGGRRFYCIPSWDRHQKIDKRSAPRYPGPEDGEPFDPDPNGPSRNTAEQEKPAPLGETRRVPAESPPSPRRKPGAGSGKLEVGTGEQVNYPALASLDAEAAEPDAAAPEPGAVELFVVTEADMVVPPENAGQLTKQWIDYCEANNLKLTSTAIKRYGRHIKSALAQGFEIGHIKTALAQMLRDRVASRPALLDNYLIRTQQGPEMPPERMSRHQADAERRAPEGSTAAQQLYDTLTRPA
;
A
#
# COMPACT_ATOMS: atom_id res chain seq x y z
N MET A 1 -15.67 -4.17 15.19
CA MET A 1 -15.67 -3.57 13.85
C MET A 1 -14.34 -3.89 13.22
N ALA A 2 -14.34 -4.61 12.11
CA ALA A 2 -13.11 -5.01 11.44
C ALA A 2 -12.34 -3.79 10.91
N ARG A 3 -11.02 -3.92 10.80
CA ARG A 3 -10.12 -2.86 10.32
C ARG A 3 -9.29 -3.34 9.15
N ILE A 4 -9.02 -2.43 8.21
CA ILE A 4 -8.04 -2.66 7.15
C ILE A 4 -6.66 -2.81 7.80
N ARG A 5 -5.98 -3.92 7.49
CA ARG A 5 -4.60 -4.22 7.90
C ARG A 5 -3.80 -4.55 6.65
N THR A 6 -2.48 -4.40 6.70
CA THR A 6 -1.60 -4.69 5.57
C THR A 6 -1.06 -6.11 5.68
N ILE A 7 -1.20 -6.90 4.62
CA ILE A 7 -0.41 -8.12 4.44
C ILE A 7 0.92 -7.71 3.82
N LYS A 8 2.01 -7.87 4.58
CA LYS A 8 3.36 -7.59 4.07
C LYS A 8 3.88 -8.76 3.21
N PRO A 9 4.78 -8.55 2.24
CA PRO A 9 5.31 -9.63 1.40
C PRO A 9 5.96 -10.77 2.18
N GLU A 10 6.62 -10.48 3.30
CA GLU A 10 7.34 -11.47 4.11
C GLU A 10 6.42 -12.47 4.83
N PHE A 11 5.10 -12.23 4.80
CA PHE A 11 4.09 -13.22 5.22
C PHE A 11 4.15 -14.49 4.36
N TRP A 12 4.26 -14.33 3.04
CA TRP A 12 4.21 -15.44 2.08
C TRP A 12 5.49 -16.29 2.07
N SER A 13 6.62 -15.69 2.45
CA SER A 13 7.92 -16.36 2.58
C SER A 13 8.26 -16.75 4.02
N SER A 14 7.30 -16.73 4.95
CA SER A 14 7.53 -17.08 6.35
C SER A 14 7.52 -18.61 6.53
N PRO A 15 8.58 -19.22 7.10
CA PRO A 15 8.61 -20.67 7.37
C PRO A 15 7.46 -21.15 8.28
N ALA A 16 6.87 -20.25 9.09
CA ALA A 16 5.68 -20.56 9.89
C ALA A 16 4.40 -20.81 9.05
N MET A 17 4.44 -20.61 7.72
CA MET A 17 3.38 -21.05 6.80
C MET A 17 3.51 -22.52 6.39
N GLU A 18 4.68 -23.13 6.56
CA GLU A 18 4.95 -24.51 6.13
C GLU A 18 4.11 -25.49 6.96
N GLY A 19 3.45 -26.43 6.28
CA GLY A 19 2.51 -27.38 6.90
C GLY A 19 1.15 -26.79 7.33
N LEU A 20 0.93 -25.47 7.26
CA LEU A 20 -0.39 -24.88 7.49
C LEU A 20 -1.32 -25.01 6.28
N ASP A 21 -2.56 -25.41 6.55
CA ASP A 21 -3.65 -25.46 5.58
C ASP A 21 -4.08 -24.05 5.09
N PRO A 22 -4.54 -23.88 3.83
CA PRO A 22 -4.98 -22.58 3.31
C PRO A 22 -6.08 -21.89 4.12
N TRP A 23 -7.02 -22.63 4.71
CA TRP A 23 -8.06 -22.06 5.57
C TRP A 23 -7.46 -21.57 6.90
N THR A 24 -6.52 -22.30 7.49
CA THR A 24 -5.77 -21.85 8.67
C THR A 24 -5.01 -20.55 8.39
N ARG A 25 -4.36 -20.43 7.21
CA ARG A 25 -3.66 -19.21 6.78
C ARG A 25 -4.63 -18.03 6.59
N LEU A 26 -5.80 -18.27 5.99
CA LEU A 26 -6.83 -17.25 5.79
C LEU A 26 -7.47 -16.80 7.12
N LEU A 27 -7.71 -17.72 8.06
CA LEU A 27 -8.16 -17.39 9.41
C LEU A 27 -7.16 -16.48 10.13
N PHE A 28 -5.85 -16.73 10.01
CA PHE A 28 -4.83 -15.89 10.64
C PHE A 28 -4.85 -14.45 10.11
N ILE A 29 -5.03 -14.27 8.79
CA ILE A 29 -5.24 -12.94 8.18
C ILE A 29 -6.50 -12.30 8.74
N ALA A 30 -7.61 -13.05 8.84
CA ALA A 30 -8.87 -12.56 9.40
C ALA A 30 -8.72 -12.12 10.87
N LEU A 31 -7.92 -12.82 11.69
CA LEU A 31 -7.61 -12.37 13.05
C LEU A 31 -7.00 -10.96 13.05
N TRP A 32 -6.13 -10.63 12.10
CA TRP A 32 -5.55 -9.28 12.05
C TRP A 32 -6.62 -8.20 11.77
N ASN A 33 -7.57 -8.50 10.87
CA ASN A 33 -8.68 -7.59 10.59
C ASN A 33 -9.67 -7.48 11.76
N TRP A 34 -9.83 -8.54 12.56
CA TRP A 34 -10.69 -8.58 13.75
C TRP A 34 -10.07 -7.88 14.97
N ALA A 35 -8.74 -7.91 15.09
CA ALA A 35 -8.00 -7.35 16.22
C ALA A 35 -8.07 -5.82 16.31
N ASP A 36 -8.00 -5.31 17.55
CA ASP A 36 -7.81 -3.89 17.84
C ASP A 36 -6.37 -3.40 17.53
N ASP A 37 -6.06 -2.14 17.82
CA ASP A 37 -4.74 -1.58 17.51
C ASP A 37 -3.61 -2.06 18.44
N SER A 38 -3.93 -2.88 19.44
CA SER A 38 -3.01 -3.58 20.33
C SER A 38 -2.83 -5.06 19.95
N GLY A 39 -3.40 -5.51 18.83
CA GLY A 39 -3.31 -6.90 18.37
C GLY A 39 -4.16 -7.87 19.20
N ARG A 40 -5.17 -7.35 19.92
CA ARG A 40 -6.06 -8.12 20.79
C ARG A 40 -7.44 -8.29 20.16
N GLY A 41 -8.10 -9.42 20.38
CA GLY A 41 -9.46 -9.67 19.87
C GLY A 41 -10.19 -10.77 20.62
N THR A 42 -11.50 -10.94 20.37
CA THR A 42 -12.29 -12.04 20.96
C THR A 42 -12.03 -13.36 20.22
N ALA A 43 -11.77 -14.43 20.97
CA ALA A 43 -11.46 -15.77 20.44
C ALA A 43 -12.66 -16.73 20.43
N GLU A 44 -13.88 -16.21 20.24
CA GLU A 44 -15.11 -17.01 20.21
C GLU A 44 -15.24 -17.74 18.85
N PRO A 45 -15.14 -19.08 18.78
CA PRO A 45 -15.04 -19.80 17.51
C PRO A 45 -16.21 -19.55 16.55
N ARG A 46 -17.44 -19.45 17.06
CA ARG A 46 -18.62 -19.22 16.21
C ARG A 46 -18.65 -17.81 15.62
N ALA A 47 -18.16 -16.81 16.35
CA ALA A 47 -18.04 -15.44 15.88
C ALA A 47 -16.91 -15.27 14.86
N LEU A 48 -15.81 -16.02 15.03
CA LEU A 48 -14.70 -16.03 14.08
C LEU A 48 -15.05 -16.75 12.78
N ALA A 49 -15.80 -17.87 12.83
CA ALA A 49 -16.33 -18.55 11.64
C ALA A 49 -17.13 -17.58 10.76
N GLY A 50 -18.19 -16.99 11.31
CA GLY A 50 -19.07 -16.08 10.58
C GLY A 50 -18.44 -14.74 10.15
N PHE A 51 -17.20 -14.46 10.55
CA PHE A 51 -16.43 -13.32 10.06
C PHE A 51 -15.41 -13.71 8.98
N ALA A 52 -14.65 -14.79 9.20
CA ALA A 52 -13.60 -15.23 8.28
C ALA A 52 -14.14 -15.98 7.06
N PHE A 53 -15.24 -16.73 7.25
CA PHE A 53 -15.80 -17.69 6.30
C PHE A 53 -17.33 -17.51 6.15
N PRO A 54 -17.78 -16.33 5.67
CA PRO A 54 -19.20 -16.06 5.53
C PRO A 54 -19.83 -16.90 4.41
N ASN A 55 -20.87 -17.66 4.76
CA ASN A 55 -21.60 -18.63 3.93
C ASN A 55 -20.89 -19.99 3.67
N ASP A 56 -19.71 -20.23 4.26
CA ASP A 56 -19.04 -21.53 4.22
C ASP A 56 -19.63 -22.48 5.29
N GLU A 57 -20.82 -23.04 5.03
CA GLU A 57 -21.59 -23.83 6.02
C GLU A 57 -20.84 -25.08 6.56
N ASP A 58 -19.90 -25.62 5.78
CA ASP A 58 -19.07 -26.77 6.17
C ASP A 58 -18.03 -26.44 7.27
N ILE A 59 -17.68 -25.16 7.50
CA ILE A 59 -16.61 -24.79 8.44
C ILE A 59 -17.16 -24.70 9.87
N THR A 60 -16.93 -25.77 10.65
CA THR A 60 -17.50 -25.90 11.99
C THR A 60 -16.73 -25.13 13.07
N SER A 61 -17.37 -24.94 14.23
CA SER A 61 -16.69 -24.46 15.45
C SER A 61 -15.71 -25.48 16.07
N ALA A 62 -15.55 -26.68 15.51
CA ALA A 62 -14.43 -27.58 15.80
C ALA A 62 -13.23 -27.26 14.89
N ASP A 63 -13.46 -27.00 13.60
CA ASP A 63 -12.42 -26.63 12.64
C ASP A 63 -11.75 -25.31 13.01
N ILE A 64 -12.53 -24.29 13.37
CA ILE A 64 -11.96 -23.03 13.89
C ILE A 64 -11.07 -23.29 15.11
N ARG A 65 -11.45 -24.18 16.03
CA ARG A 65 -10.62 -24.51 17.20
C ARG A 65 -9.30 -25.15 16.78
N ARG A 66 -9.32 -26.16 15.90
CA ARG A 66 -8.12 -26.76 15.30
C ARG A 66 -7.21 -25.71 14.64
N MET A 67 -7.79 -24.87 13.77
CA MET A 67 -7.06 -23.79 13.07
C MET A 67 -6.44 -22.79 14.06
N LEU A 68 -7.16 -22.39 15.12
CA LEU A 68 -6.61 -21.50 16.16
C LEU A 68 -5.48 -22.19 16.95
N GLY A 69 -5.56 -23.50 17.17
CA GLY A 69 -4.47 -24.31 17.72
C GLY A 69 -3.23 -24.33 16.83
N GLU A 70 -3.41 -24.52 15.52
CA GLU A 70 -2.33 -24.41 14.52
C GLU A 70 -1.72 -23.01 14.51
N ILE A 71 -2.55 -21.96 14.54
CA ILE A 71 -2.12 -20.54 14.62
C ILE A 71 -1.32 -20.26 15.90
N ARG A 72 -1.74 -20.79 17.06
CA ARG A 72 -0.98 -20.74 18.31
C ARG A 72 0.39 -21.42 18.15
N ARG A 73 0.42 -22.64 17.61
CA ARG A 73 1.62 -23.46 17.43
C ARG A 73 2.61 -22.88 16.41
N ALA A 74 2.14 -22.20 15.37
CA ALA A 74 2.97 -21.65 14.29
C ALA A 74 3.41 -20.19 14.50
N PHE A 75 2.54 -19.34 15.04
CA PHE A 75 2.79 -17.89 15.14
C PHE A 75 2.91 -17.37 16.57
N GLY A 76 2.81 -18.24 17.58
CA GLY A 76 2.90 -17.84 18.99
C GLY A 76 1.74 -16.96 19.47
N VAL A 77 0.56 -17.04 18.82
CA VAL A 77 -0.63 -16.31 19.26
C VAL A 77 -1.08 -16.84 20.62
N ILE A 78 -1.21 -15.94 21.58
CA ILE A 78 -1.63 -16.25 22.94
C ILE A 78 -3.16 -16.24 22.99
N PHE A 79 -3.76 -17.30 23.52
CA PHE A 79 -5.20 -17.43 23.76
C PHE A 79 -5.43 -17.47 25.28
N TYR A 80 -6.37 -16.67 25.77
CA TYR A 80 -6.60 -16.45 27.20
C TYR A 80 -8.07 -16.14 27.51
N GLU A 81 -8.50 -16.39 28.75
CA GLU A 81 -9.87 -16.18 29.21
C GLU A 81 -9.92 -15.17 30.36
N VAL A 82 -10.77 -14.15 30.22
CA VAL A 82 -10.97 -13.08 31.22
C VAL A 82 -12.47 -13.02 31.55
N GLY A 83 -12.83 -13.32 32.80
CA GLY A 83 -14.23 -13.29 33.25
C GLY A 83 -15.18 -14.18 32.45
N GLY A 84 -14.76 -15.41 32.12
CA GLY A 84 -15.55 -16.36 31.31
C GLY A 84 -15.65 -16.01 29.83
N ARG A 85 -14.83 -15.09 29.33
CA ARG A 85 -14.83 -14.65 27.92
C ARG A 85 -13.45 -14.85 27.30
N ARG A 86 -13.42 -15.44 26.11
CA ARG A 86 -12.18 -15.83 25.41
C ARG A 86 -11.65 -14.72 24.52
N PHE A 87 -10.35 -14.52 24.59
CA PHE A 87 -9.59 -13.53 23.84
C PHE A 87 -8.33 -14.15 23.23
N TYR A 88 -7.74 -13.44 22.28
CA TYR A 88 -6.42 -13.71 21.75
C TYR A 88 -5.59 -12.43 21.67
N CYS A 89 -4.27 -12.58 21.72
CA CYS A 89 -3.29 -11.51 21.52
C CYS A 89 -2.17 -12.03 20.62
N ILE A 90 -1.74 -11.21 19.66
CA ILE A 90 -0.67 -11.54 18.70
C ILE A 90 0.63 -10.86 19.18
N PRO A 91 1.60 -11.56 19.81
CA PRO A 91 2.75 -10.90 20.45
C PRO A 91 3.70 -10.21 19.45
N SER A 92 3.70 -10.65 18.20
CA SER A 92 4.49 -10.07 17.11
C SER A 92 3.84 -8.83 16.46
N TRP A 93 2.64 -8.42 16.91
CA TRP A 93 1.78 -7.41 16.26
C TRP A 93 2.53 -6.18 15.75
N ASP A 94 3.31 -5.52 16.60
CA ASP A 94 4.00 -4.26 16.28
C ASP A 94 5.12 -4.42 15.23
N ARG A 95 5.62 -5.65 15.02
CA ARG A 95 6.57 -5.97 13.94
C ARG A 95 5.88 -6.07 12.57
N HIS A 96 4.60 -6.47 12.55
CA HIS A 96 3.85 -6.74 11.31
C HIS A 96 2.83 -5.65 10.96
N GLN A 97 2.23 -4.96 11.93
CA GLN A 97 1.20 -3.94 11.73
C GLN A 97 1.65 -2.57 12.24
N LYS A 98 2.08 -1.69 11.32
CA LYS A 98 2.35 -0.28 11.63
C LYS A 98 1.03 0.51 11.65
N ILE A 99 0.74 1.16 12.76
CA ILE A 99 -0.51 1.92 12.98
C ILE A 99 -0.15 3.34 13.44
N ASP A 100 -0.30 4.32 12.54
CA ASP A 100 0.15 5.71 12.78
C ASP A 100 -0.72 6.47 13.82
N LYS A 101 -1.96 6.03 14.03
CA LYS A 101 -2.89 6.57 15.04
C LYS A 101 -3.60 5.43 15.76
N ARG A 102 -2.98 4.92 16.82
CA ARG A 102 -3.58 3.86 17.64
C ARG A 102 -4.76 4.38 18.46
N SER A 103 -5.82 3.60 18.50
CA SER A 103 -6.88 3.72 19.50
C SER A 103 -6.38 3.19 20.84
N ALA A 104 -7.03 3.57 21.94
CA ALA A 104 -6.86 2.84 23.20
C ALA A 104 -7.23 1.35 23.02
N PRO A 105 -6.62 0.42 23.79
CA PRO A 105 -6.99 -1.00 23.77
C PRO A 105 -8.49 -1.16 24.05
N ARG A 106 -9.16 -2.05 23.31
CA ARG A 106 -10.58 -2.39 23.51
C ARG A 106 -10.76 -3.66 24.34
N TYR A 107 -9.74 -4.51 24.39
CA TYR A 107 -9.78 -5.82 25.01
C TYR A 107 -8.75 -5.93 26.15
N PRO A 108 -9.07 -6.66 27.23
CA PRO A 108 -8.11 -6.96 28.29
C PRO A 108 -6.90 -7.70 27.71
N GLY A 109 -5.76 -7.60 28.35
CA GLY A 109 -4.53 -8.26 27.91
C GLY A 109 -4.41 -9.70 28.40
N PRO A 110 -3.46 -10.48 27.86
CA PRO A 110 -3.11 -11.78 28.43
C PRO A 110 -2.60 -11.67 29.87
N GLU A 111 -2.15 -10.48 30.31
CA GLU A 111 -1.84 -10.16 31.70
C GLU A 111 -3.06 -10.10 32.64
N ASP A 112 -4.29 -10.00 32.11
CA ASP A 112 -5.54 -9.89 32.87
C ASP A 112 -6.30 -11.22 33.03
N GLY A 113 -5.76 -12.35 32.58
CA GLY A 113 -6.48 -13.64 32.62
C GLY A 113 -5.65 -14.89 32.32
N GLU A 114 -6.32 -16.04 32.38
CA GLU A 114 -5.67 -17.34 32.33
C GLU A 114 -5.48 -17.85 30.89
N PRO A 115 -4.29 -18.38 30.52
CA PRO A 115 -4.05 -18.91 29.18
C PRO A 115 -4.82 -20.22 28.95
N PHE A 116 -5.36 -20.42 27.74
CA PHE A 116 -6.02 -21.67 27.35
C PHE A 116 -5.52 -22.17 25.98
N ASP A 117 -5.64 -23.48 25.75
CA ASP A 117 -5.43 -24.07 24.43
C ASP A 117 -6.77 -24.10 23.67
N PRO A 118 -6.93 -23.42 22.51
CA PRO A 118 -8.14 -23.54 21.71
C PRO A 118 -8.32 -24.96 21.13
N ASP A 119 -7.25 -25.75 21.06
CA ASP A 119 -7.21 -27.10 20.47
C ASP A 119 -6.64 -28.13 21.47
N PRO A 120 -7.34 -28.41 22.59
CA PRO A 120 -6.80 -29.24 23.68
C PRO A 120 -6.66 -30.72 23.32
N ASN A 121 -7.28 -31.16 22.22
CA ASN A 121 -7.15 -32.52 21.67
C ASN A 121 -6.14 -32.58 20.51
N GLY A 122 -5.50 -31.46 20.17
CA GLY A 122 -4.54 -31.36 19.08
C GLY A 122 -3.20 -32.03 19.37
N PRO A 123 -2.29 -32.08 18.37
CA PRO A 123 -0.96 -32.63 18.55
C PRO A 123 -0.16 -31.76 19.54
N SER A 124 0.02 -32.26 20.76
CA SER A 124 0.83 -31.62 21.79
C SER A 124 2.31 -31.66 21.43
N ARG A 125 2.81 -30.57 20.82
CA ARG A 125 4.24 -30.26 20.88
C ARG A 125 4.53 -29.65 22.25
N ASN A 126 5.20 -30.43 23.10
CA ASN A 126 5.66 -29.99 24.42
C ASN A 126 6.32 -28.62 24.31
N THR A 127 5.73 -27.60 24.94
CA THR A 127 6.18 -26.20 24.88
C THR A 127 7.34 -25.99 25.86
N ALA A 128 8.41 -26.77 25.69
CA ALA A 128 9.51 -26.94 26.64
C ALA A 128 10.87 -26.46 26.08
N GLU A 129 10.86 -25.60 25.07
CA GLU A 129 12.06 -24.94 24.54
C GLU A 129 11.76 -23.47 24.23
N GLN A 130 11.82 -22.62 25.26
CA GLN A 130 11.92 -21.17 25.09
C GLN A 130 13.36 -20.82 24.68
N GLU A 131 13.69 -20.93 23.40
CA GLU A 131 14.88 -20.28 22.88
C GLU A 131 14.74 -18.76 23.07
N LYS A 132 15.52 -18.20 23.99
CA LYS A 132 15.74 -16.75 24.05
C LYS A 132 16.26 -16.29 22.69
N PRO A 133 15.83 -15.12 22.18
CA PRO A 133 16.40 -14.56 20.96
C PRO A 133 17.90 -14.30 21.18
N ALA A 134 18.75 -15.13 20.57
CA ALA A 134 20.19 -14.95 20.62
C ALA A 134 20.57 -13.62 19.95
N PRO A 135 21.45 -12.81 20.57
CA PRO A 135 21.95 -11.61 19.91
C PRO A 135 22.81 -12.01 18.69
N LEU A 136 22.62 -11.35 17.55
CA LEU A 136 23.53 -11.48 16.42
C LEU A 136 24.86 -10.80 16.77
N GLY A 137 25.73 -11.54 17.45
CA GLY A 137 27.12 -11.17 17.70
C GLY A 137 27.99 -11.41 16.47
N GLU A 138 28.81 -10.44 16.11
CA GLU A 138 29.75 -10.55 15.01
C GLU A 138 30.85 -11.59 15.32
N THR A 139 31.15 -12.48 14.37
CA THR A 139 32.42 -12.53 13.61
C THR A 139 32.72 -13.92 13.07
N ARG A 140 33.27 -13.97 11.85
CA ARG A 140 34.21 -15.02 11.45
C ARG A 140 35.33 -14.42 10.61
N ARG A 141 36.29 -13.78 11.29
CA ARG A 141 37.55 -13.40 10.65
C ARG A 141 38.38 -14.67 10.38
N VAL A 142 38.90 -14.81 9.17
CA VAL A 142 40.01 -15.74 8.91
C VAL A 142 41.30 -15.17 9.52
N PRO A 143 42.21 -16.04 10.02
CA PRO A 143 43.48 -15.59 10.57
C PRO A 143 44.43 -15.16 9.46
N ALA A 144 45.24 -14.14 9.73
CA ALA A 144 46.35 -13.72 8.90
C ALA A 144 47.55 -13.40 9.80
N GLU A 145 48.74 -13.83 9.39
CA GLU A 145 49.98 -13.62 10.13
C GLU A 145 50.47 -12.16 10.02
N SER A 146 51.44 -11.80 10.86
CA SER A 146 52.15 -10.52 10.84
C SER A 146 53.63 -10.82 11.07
N PRO A 147 54.58 -10.17 10.36
CA PRO A 147 55.03 -8.81 10.73
C PRO A 147 55.57 -7.99 9.52
N PRO A 148 56.36 -6.90 9.70
CA PRO A 148 56.29 -5.79 10.66
C PRO A 148 56.14 -4.40 9.96
N SER A 149 55.98 -3.32 10.74
CA SER A 149 56.00 -1.93 10.24
C SER A 149 57.40 -1.37 9.98
N PRO A 150 57.50 -0.22 9.28
CA PRO A 150 58.22 0.92 9.90
C PRO A 150 57.46 2.26 9.90
N ARG A 151 57.90 3.15 10.80
CA ARG A 151 57.33 4.47 11.13
C ARG A 151 57.27 5.48 9.97
N ARG A 152 56.27 6.38 9.99
CA ARG A 152 56.49 7.86 10.07
C ARG A 152 55.21 8.65 10.44
N LYS A 153 55.43 9.86 10.98
CA LYS A 153 54.52 10.98 11.30
C LYS A 153 55.38 12.27 11.22
N PRO A 154 54.83 13.50 11.22
CA PRO A 154 53.42 13.92 11.20
C PRO A 154 53.05 14.80 9.97
N GLY A 155 51.79 15.22 9.89
CA GLY A 155 51.27 16.26 8.99
C GLY A 155 49.84 16.62 9.37
N ALA A 156 49.44 17.90 9.27
CA ALA A 156 48.12 18.38 9.70
C ALA A 156 47.16 18.56 8.51
N GLY A 157 45.85 18.36 8.75
CA GLY A 157 44.80 18.58 7.76
C GLY A 157 43.41 18.46 8.39
N SER A 158 42.59 19.50 8.25
CA SER A 158 41.26 19.64 8.84
C SER A 158 40.17 18.85 8.11
N GLY A 159 39.19 18.32 8.86
CA GLY A 159 37.96 17.76 8.27
C GLY A 159 36.97 17.26 9.34
N LYS A 160 36.10 18.14 9.84
CA LYS A 160 35.08 17.83 10.84
C LYS A 160 33.69 18.13 10.28
N LEU A 161 32.78 17.16 10.33
CA LEU A 161 31.33 17.38 10.25
C LEU A 161 30.64 16.53 11.31
N GLU A 162 29.58 17.09 11.91
CA GLU A 162 28.95 16.59 13.15
C GLU A 162 27.45 16.35 12.98
N VAL A 163 26.86 15.79 14.05
CA VAL A 163 25.46 15.39 14.18
C VAL A 163 24.56 16.57 14.56
N GLY A 164 23.33 16.59 14.03
CA GLY A 164 22.15 17.27 14.58
C GLY A 164 20.89 16.58 14.01
N THR A 165 19.82 16.20 14.74
CA THR A 165 19.28 16.54 16.08
C THR A 165 18.52 17.86 16.17
N GLY A 166 17.21 17.78 16.46
CA GLY A 166 16.31 18.91 16.73
C GLY A 166 15.79 19.64 15.48
N GLU A 167 14.67 20.38 15.50
CA GLU A 167 13.55 20.38 16.49
C GLU A 167 12.25 20.94 15.82
N GLN A 168 11.27 21.33 16.64
CA GLN A 168 9.99 21.98 16.30
C GLN A 168 10.25 23.48 15.98
N VAL A 169 9.33 24.41 15.65
CA VAL A 169 7.86 24.59 15.73
C VAL A 169 7.45 25.51 14.51
N ASN A 170 6.29 26.12 14.25
CA ASN A 170 4.93 26.25 14.81
C ASN A 170 3.91 26.58 13.68
N TYR A 171 2.64 26.85 14.01
CA TYR A 171 1.70 27.64 13.19
C TYR A 171 1.12 28.83 13.98
N PRO A 172 1.10 30.06 13.44
CA PRO A 172 0.37 31.19 14.03
C PRO A 172 -1.13 31.17 13.68
N ALA A 173 -1.95 31.86 14.48
CA ALA A 173 -3.41 31.92 14.36
C ALA A 173 -3.93 33.31 13.91
N LEU A 174 -5.25 33.45 13.77
CA LEU A 174 -5.94 34.63 13.26
C LEU A 174 -6.21 35.70 14.34
N ALA A 175 -5.82 36.94 14.07
CA ALA A 175 -6.27 38.20 14.69
C ALA A 175 -5.87 39.33 13.70
N SER A 176 -6.77 39.94 12.93
CA SER A 176 -7.75 41.00 13.28
C SER A 176 -7.17 42.42 13.23
N LEU A 177 -7.54 43.14 12.16
CA LEU A 177 -7.68 44.59 11.97
C LEU A 177 -6.86 45.56 12.84
N ASP A 178 -6.14 46.49 12.19
CA ASP A 178 -6.41 47.92 12.36
C ASP A 178 -5.88 48.77 11.19
N ALA A 179 -6.23 50.07 11.20
CA ALA A 179 -6.01 51.11 10.19
C ALA A 179 -4.55 51.66 10.17
N GLU A 180 -4.12 52.64 9.35
CA GLU A 180 -4.83 53.58 8.45
C GLU A 180 -3.94 53.98 7.23
N ALA A 181 -4.31 55.00 6.46
CA ALA A 181 -3.73 55.33 5.15
C ALA A 181 -2.62 56.39 5.15
N ALA A 182 -1.73 56.32 4.14
CA ALA A 182 -1.04 57.48 3.56
C ALA A 182 -0.50 57.16 2.14
N GLU A 183 -0.85 58.01 1.18
CA GLU A 183 -0.27 58.13 -0.17
C GLU A 183 -0.02 59.64 -0.45
N PRO A 184 0.62 60.05 -1.55
CA PRO A 184 1.95 59.64 -2.03
C PRO A 184 2.83 60.90 -2.30
N ASP A 185 4.04 60.74 -2.83
CA ASP A 185 4.67 61.83 -3.62
C ASP A 185 5.57 61.24 -4.73
N ALA A 186 5.82 62.02 -5.79
CA ALA A 186 6.29 61.54 -7.08
C ALA A 186 7.51 62.28 -7.63
N ALA A 187 8.38 61.55 -8.34
CA ALA A 187 9.38 62.15 -9.23
C ALA A 187 9.76 61.17 -10.35
N ALA A 188 9.59 61.60 -11.61
CA ALA A 188 10.14 60.96 -12.80
C ALA A 188 10.52 62.04 -13.83
N PRO A 189 11.64 61.84 -14.53
CA PRO A 189 11.75 62.26 -15.94
C PRO A 189 12.32 61.12 -16.81
N GLU A 190 11.58 60.64 -17.82
CA GLU A 190 11.63 61.09 -19.24
C GLU A 190 12.74 60.36 -20.07
N PRO A 191 12.65 60.24 -21.42
CA PRO A 191 12.83 58.92 -22.05
C PRO A 191 13.87 58.87 -23.19
N GLY A 192 14.21 57.67 -23.67
CA GLY A 192 15.01 57.56 -24.90
C GLY A 192 15.52 56.18 -25.30
N ALA A 193 14.65 55.25 -25.74
CA ALA A 193 14.95 54.23 -26.75
C ALA A 193 13.68 53.42 -27.10
N VAL A 194 13.18 53.54 -28.32
CA VAL A 194 12.17 52.62 -28.89
C VAL A 194 12.87 51.63 -29.80
N GLU A 195 13.27 50.48 -29.25
CA GLU A 195 13.63 49.34 -30.10
C GLU A 195 12.35 48.68 -30.64
N LEU A 196 12.21 48.68 -31.96
CA LEU A 196 11.13 48.01 -32.67
C LEU A 196 11.40 46.49 -32.68
N PHE A 197 11.11 45.83 -31.57
CA PHE A 197 11.35 44.39 -31.44
C PHE A 197 10.40 43.62 -32.36
N VAL A 198 10.94 43.00 -33.41
CA VAL A 198 10.17 42.19 -34.36
C VAL A 198 9.76 40.89 -33.66
N VAL A 199 8.47 40.76 -33.34
CA VAL A 199 7.91 39.51 -32.81
C VAL A 199 7.90 38.46 -33.91
N THR A 200 8.94 37.64 -33.93
CA THR A 200 8.96 36.38 -34.69
C THR A 200 8.15 35.32 -33.93
N GLU A 201 7.60 34.33 -34.62
CA GLU A 201 6.70 33.31 -34.05
C GLU A 201 7.36 32.31 -33.06
N ALA A 202 8.58 32.59 -32.60
CA ALA A 202 9.39 31.67 -31.79
C ALA A 202 9.06 31.70 -30.28
N ASP A 203 8.75 32.88 -29.72
CA ASP A 203 8.65 33.08 -28.26
C ASP A 203 7.24 32.86 -27.68
N MET A 204 6.58 31.77 -28.12
CA MET A 204 5.45 31.17 -27.40
C MET A 204 5.84 29.83 -26.74
N VAL A 205 7.02 29.78 -26.12
CA VAL A 205 7.40 28.71 -25.20
C VAL A 205 6.60 28.85 -23.90
N VAL A 206 5.35 28.38 -23.93
CA VAL A 206 4.51 28.22 -22.73
C VAL A 206 5.29 27.32 -21.76
N PRO A 207 5.57 27.78 -20.52
CA PRO A 207 6.39 27.00 -19.58
C PRO A 207 5.71 25.65 -19.29
N PRO A 208 6.46 24.54 -19.28
CA PRO A 208 5.88 23.20 -19.23
C PRO A 208 4.99 23.04 -17.99
N GLU A 209 3.73 22.66 -18.22
CA GLU A 209 2.67 22.69 -17.22
C GLU A 209 3.04 21.84 -16.00
N ASN A 210 3.35 22.50 -14.89
CA ASN A 210 3.92 21.82 -13.75
C ASN A 210 2.86 21.00 -12.99
N ALA A 211 3.30 19.97 -12.26
CA ALA A 211 2.42 19.07 -11.53
C ALA A 211 1.44 19.80 -10.58
N GLY A 212 1.80 20.98 -10.06
CA GLY A 212 0.93 21.82 -9.24
C GLY A 212 -0.19 22.50 -10.03
N GLN A 213 0.13 23.08 -11.20
CA GLN A 213 -0.85 23.66 -12.12
C GLN A 213 -1.85 22.60 -12.61
N LEU A 214 -1.36 21.42 -13.01
CA LEU A 214 -2.18 20.30 -13.45
C LEU A 214 -3.07 19.74 -12.32
N THR A 215 -2.54 19.67 -11.09
CA THR A 215 -3.33 19.30 -9.91
C THR A 215 -4.41 20.35 -9.60
N LYS A 216 -4.13 21.64 -9.77
CA LYS A 216 -5.12 22.70 -9.57
C LYS A 216 -6.25 22.61 -10.59
N GLN A 217 -5.94 22.53 -11.89
CA GLN A 217 -6.94 22.35 -12.95
C GLN A 217 -7.85 21.13 -12.69
N TRP A 218 -7.29 20.04 -12.18
CA TRP A 218 -8.07 18.86 -11.81
C TRP A 218 -9.05 19.11 -10.64
N ILE A 219 -8.68 19.90 -9.63
CA ILE A 219 -9.59 20.31 -8.56
C ILE A 219 -10.70 21.19 -9.12
N ASP A 220 -10.33 22.23 -9.88
CA ASP A 220 -11.25 23.20 -10.45
C ASP A 220 -12.28 22.50 -11.38
N TYR A 221 -11.81 21.54 -12.19
CA TYR A 221 -12.65 20.69 -13.04
C TYR A 221 -13.56 19.73 -12.25
N CYS A 222 -13.08 19.18 -11.13
CA CYS A 222 -13.89 18.35 -10.24
C CYS A 222 -15.01 19.16 -9.57
N GLU A 223 -14.72 20.36 -9.06
CA GLU A 223 -15.73 21.22 -8.45
C GLU A 223 -16.79 21.67 -9.48
N ALA A 224 -16.38 22.01 -10.70
CA ALA A 224 -17.29 22.32 -11.80
C ALA A 224 -18.23 21.14 -12.18
N ASN A 225 -17.84 19.91 -11.85
CA ASN A 225 -18.64 18.69 -12.03
C ASN A 225 -19.33 18.22 -10.73
N ASN A 226 -19.50 19.11 -9.74
CA ASN A 226 -20.11 18.86 -8.43
C ASN A 226 -19.38 17.80 -7.55
N LEU A 227 -18.08 17.59 -7.77
CA LEU A 227 -17.24 16.70 -6.96
C LEU A 227 -16.20 17.48 -6.16
N LYS A 228 -16.43 17.69 -4.87
CA LYS A 228 -15.42 18.29 -3.97
C LYS A 228 -14.44 17.22 -3.48
N LEU A 229 -13.18 17.31 -3.90
CA LEU A 229 -12.11 16.40 -3.49
C LEU A 229 -11.63 16.71 -2.06
N THR A 230 -11.36 15.68 -1.26
CA THR A 230 -10.78 15.88 0.08
C THR A 230 -9.32 16.35 0.00
N SER A 231 -8.86 17.11 0.99
CA SER A 231 -7.45 17.57 1.07
C SER A 231 -6.43 16.41 1.03
N THR A 232 -6.80 15.24 1.56
CA THR A 232 -6.01 13.99 1.45
C THR A 232 -6.01 13.43 0.03
N ALA A 233 -7.14 13.47 -0.69
CA ALA A 233 -7.21 13.05 -2.09
C ALA A 233 -6.38 13.98 -2.99
N ILE A 234 -6.48 15.29 -2.78
CA ILE A 234 -5.69 16.32 -3.49
C ILE A 234 -4.18 16.09 -3.30
N LYS A 235 -3.72 15.91 -2.05
CA LYS A 235 -2.31 15.60 -1.74
C LYS A 235 -1.81 14.29 -2.35
N ARG A 236 -2.70 13.32 -2.61
CA ARG A 236 -2.36 12.09 -3.34
C ARG A 236 -2.31 12.33 -4.85
N TYR A 237 -3.32 13.00 -5.43
CA TYR A 237 -3.33 13.34 -6.86
C TYR A 237 -2.06 14.08 -7.28
N GLY A 238 -1.65 15.12 -6.54
CA GLY A 238 -0.41 15.84 -6.84
C GLY A 238 0.87 15.00 -6.76
N ARG A 239 0.87 13.88 -6.01
CA ARG A 239 1.98 12.92 -6.00
C ARG A 239 1.94 11.99 -7.22
N HIS A 240 0.78 11.41 -7.53
CA HIS A 240 0.64 10.52 -8.70
C HIS A 240 0.90 11.30 -10.01
N ILE A 241 0.34 12.50 -10.15
CA ILE A 241 0.58 13.41 -11.30
C ILE A 241 2.08 13.75 -11.42
N LYS A 242 2.75 14.10 -10.32
CA LYS A 242 4.21 14.34 -10.33
C LYS A 242 5.01 13.08 -10.71
N SER A 243 4.57 11.90 -10.26
CA SER A 243 5.21 10.62 -10.60
C SER A 243 5.04 10.28 -12.08
N ALA A 244 3.84 10.47 -12.64
CA ALA A 244 3.56 10.22 -14.05
C ALA A 244 4.39 11.15 -14.97
N LEU A 245 4.45 12.44 -14.66
CA LEU A 245 5.31 13.38 -15.39
C LEU A 245 6.80 12.99 -15.30
N ALA A 246 7.27 12.55 -14.13
CA ALA A 246 8.64 12.05 -13.95
C ALA A 246 8.92 10.69 -14.63
N GLN A 247 7.87 9.96 -15.00
CA GLN A 247 7.92 8.72 -15.79
C GLN A 247 7.76 8.96 -17.30
N GLY A 248 7.65 10.22 -17.74
CA GLY A 248 7.50 10.58 -19.16
C GLY A 248 6.07 10.48 -19.70
N PHE A 249 5.04 10.44 -18.83
CA PHE A 249 3.65 10.53 -19.32
C PHE A 249 3.32 11.96 -19.74
N GLU A 250 2.95 12.11 -21.02
CA GLU A 250 2.46 13.37 -21.57
C GLU A 250 1.25 13.93 -20.82
N ILE A 251 1.22 15.26 -20.66
CA ILE A 251 0.16 16.00 -19.95
C ILE A 251 -1.22 15.67 -20.52
N GLY A 252 -1.34 15.51 -21.84
CA GLY A 252 -2.59 15.14 -22.52
C GLY A 252 -3.12 13.75 -22.14
N HIS A 253 -2.24 12.76 -21.93
CA HIS A 253 -2.62 11.44 -21.45
C HIS A 253 -3.07 11.49 -19.98
N ILE A 254 -2.41 12.30 -19.15
CA ILE A 254 -2.80 12.50 -17.74
C ILE A 254 -4.18 13.17 -17.64
N LYS A 255 -4.44 14.23 -18.43
CA LYS A 255 -5.77 14.88 -18.48
C LYS A 255 -6.86 13.91 -18.98
N THR A 256 -6.57 13.09 -19.98
CA THR A 256 -7.49 12.06 -20.48
C THR A 256 -7.81 10.99 -19.42
N ALA A 257 -6.80 10.47 -18.72
CA ALA A 257 -6.98 9.49 -17.65
C ALA A 257 -7.84 10.04 -16.49
N LEU A 258 -7.58 11.28 -16.07
CA LEU A 258 -8.36 11.97 -15.03
C LEU A 258 -9.82 12.19 -15.47
N ALA A 259 -10.07 12.63 -16.70
CA ALA A 259 -11.42 12.79 -17.24
C ALA A 259 -12.19 11.45 -17.29
N GLN A 260 -11.52 10.36 -17.67
CA GLN A 260 -12.11 9.01 -17.65
C GLN A 260 -12.42 8.56 -16.20
N MET A 261 -11.55 8.83 -15.22
CA MET A 261 -11.85 8.55 -13.80
C MET A 261 -13.09 9.31 -13.28
N LEU A 262 -13.36 10.51 -13.80
CA LEU A 262 -14.57 11.28 -13.43
C LEU A 262 -15.83 10.68 -14.08
N ARG A 263 -15.75 10.34 -15.37
CA ARG A 263 -16.81 9.63 -16.12
C ARG A 263 -17.22 8.33 -15.44
N ASP A 264 -16.23 7.54 -15.04
CA ASP A 264 -16.41 6.24 -14.35
C ASP A 264 -16.77 6.40 -12.85
N ARG A 265 -16.96 7.63 -12.36
CA ARG A 265 -17.28 7.98 -10.96
C ARG A 265 -16.26 7.54 -9.90
N VAL A 266 -15.02 7.24 -10.31
CA VAL A 266 -13.92 6.82 -9.42
C VAL A 266 -12.93 7.94 -9.06
N ALA A 267 -13.16 9.18 -9.48
CA ALA A 267 -12.35 10.36 -9.18
C ALA A 267 -12.16 10.69 -7.67
N SER A 268 -12.87 10.01 -6.77
CA SER A 268 -12.60 10.04 -5.32
C SER A 268 -11.43 9.12 -4.88
N ARG A 269 -10.86 8.33 -5.79
CA ARG A 269 -9.87 7.25 -5.52
C ARG A 269 -8.53 7.50 -6.25
N PRO A 270 -7.70 8.47 -5.82
CA PRO A 270 -6.45 8.86 -6.51
C PRO A 270 -5.50 7.70 -6.89
N ALA A 271 -5.44 6.65 -6.07
CA ALA A 271 -4.57 5.49 -6.28
C ALA A 271 -4.97 4.60 -7.48
N LEU A 272 -6.07 4.92 -8.18
CA LEU A 272 -6.43 4.28 -9.45
C LEU A 272 -5.84 5.02 -10.67
N LEU A 273 -5.30 6.24 -10.51
CA LEU A 273 -4.81 7.04 -11.65
C LEU A 273 -3.79 6.26 -12.48
N ASP A 274 -2.85 5.58 -11.84
CA ASP A 274 -1.79 4.81 -12.49
C ASP A 274 -2.37 3.70 -13.41
N ASN A 275 -3.46 3.04 -13.00
CA ASN A 275 -4.18 2.06 -13.83
C ASN A 275 -4.90 2.72 -15.02
N TYR A 276 -5.44 3.92 -14.83
CA TYR A 276 -6.10 4.67 -15.90
C TYR A 276 -5.10 5.23 -16.92
N LEU A 277 -3.91 5.63 -16.48
CA LEU A 277 -2.80 6.04 -17.35
C LEU A 277 -2.34 4.90 -18.26
N ILE A 278 -2.19 3.69 -17.73
CA ILE A 278 -1.86 2.48 -18.52
C ILE A 278 -2.96 2.20 -19.56
N ARG A 279 -4.24 2.23 -19.14
CA ARG A 279 -5.38 2.04 -20.05
C ARG A 279 -5.44 3.08 -21.16
N THR A 280 -5.17 4.36 -20.88
CA THR A 280 -5.20 5.40 -21.92
C THR A 280 -4.04 5.29 -22.91
N GLN A 281 -2.93 4.62 -22.57
CA GLN A 281 -1.85 4.29 -23.52
C GLN A 281 -2.17 3.07 -24.40
N GLN A 282 -2.95 2.12 -23.92
CA GLN A 282 -3.27 0.86 -24.63
C GLN A 282 -4.44 1.00 -25.63
N GLY A 283 -5.07 2.17 -25.68
CA GLY A 283 -6.29 2.40 -26.48
C GLY A 283 -7.54 1.79 -25.82
N PRO A 284 -8.71 1.84 -26.49
CA PRO A 284 -9.91 1.20 -25.98
C PRO A 284 -9.76 -0.32 -26.07
N GLU A 285 -9.43 -0.95 -24.94
CA GLU A 285 -9.57 -2.39 -24.73
C GLU A 285 -11.03 -2.77 -25.03
N MET A 286 -11.26 -3.39 -26.20
CA MET A 286 -12.57 -3.93 -26.58
C MET A 286 -13.03 -4.87 -25.46
N PRO A 287 -14.20 -4.66 -24.84
CA PRO A 287 -14.68 -5.59 -23.84
C PRO A 287 -14.81 -6.96 -24.51
N PRO A 288 -14.32 -8.05 -23.88
CA PRO A 288 -14.40 -9.38 -24.48
C PRO A 288 -15.84 -9.66 -24.84
N GLU A 289 -16.10 -9.98 -26.11
CA GLU A 289 -17.45 -10.23 -26.59
C GLU A 289 -18.10 -11.26 -25.67
N ARG A 290 -19.28 -10.92 -25.12
CA ARG A 290 -20.06 -11.86 -24.32
C ARG A 290 -20.63 -12.91 -25.26
N MET A 291 -19.80 -13.91 -25.58
CA MET A 291 -20.20 -15.08 -26.34
C MET A 291 -21.50 -15.62 -25.75
N SER A 292 -22.53 -15.67 -26.59
CA SER A 292 -23.82 -16.24 -26.24
C SER A 292 -23.62 -17.65 -25.73
N ARG A 293 -24.50 -18.14 -24.84
CA ARG A 293 -24.48 -19.56 -24.42
C ARG A 293 -24.47 -20.48 -25.64
N HIS A 294 -25.18 -20.12 -26.72
CA HIS A 294 -25.18 -20.85 -27.98
C HIS A 294 -23.83 -20.88 -28.73
N GLN A 295 -22.94 -19.90 -28.53
CA GLN A 295 -21.58 -19.93 -29.08
C GLN A 295 -20.66 -20.81 -28.20
N ALA A 296 -20.75 -20.68 -26.88
CA ALA A 296 -19.99 -21.54 -25.95
C ALA A 296 -20.39 -23.03 -26.04
N ASP A 297 -21.68 -23.32 -26.27
CA ASP A 297 -22.18 -24.69 -26.49
C ASP A 297 -21.85 -25.23 -27.89
N ALA A 298 -21.51 -24.36 -28.86
CA ALA A 298 -21.04 -24.78 -30.18
C ALA A 298 -19.57 -25.23 -30.12
N GLU A 299 -18.69 -24.47 -29.45
CA GLU A 299 -17.30 -24.87 -29.24
C GLU A 299 -17.18 -26.17 -28.43
N ARG A 300 -18.02 -26.34 -27.39
CA ARG A 300 -18.11 -27.59 -26.60
C ARG A 300 -18.63 -28.81 -27.37
N ARG A 301 -19.02 -28.65 -28.64
CA ARG A 301 -19.46 -29.73 -29.54
C ARG A 301 -18.51 -29.97 -30.72
N ALA A 302 -17.43 -29.21 -30.86
CA ALA A 302 -16.36 -29.57 -31.77
C ALA A 302 -15.60 -30.78 -31.21
N PRO A 303 -15.34 -31.84 -32.00
CA PRO A 303 -14.49 -32.95 -31.57
C PRO A 303 -13.04 -32.46 -31.36
N GLU A 304 -12.38 -32.94 -30.30
CA GLU A 304 -11.01 -32.55 -29.98
C GLU A 304 -10.04 -32.96 -31.10
N GLY A 305 -9.39 -31.97 -31.74
CA GLY A 305 -8.34 -32.24 -32.72
C GLY A 305 -8.33 -31.38 -33.99
N SER A 306 -8.40 -30.05 -33.86
CA SER A 306 -7.82 -29.04 -34.80
C SER A 306 -8.46 -27.67 -34.54
N THR A 307 -7.68 -26.67 -34.14
CA THR A 307 -8.15 -25.27 -34.10
C THR A 307 -8.32 -24.74 -35.52
N ALA A 308 -9.26 -23.80 -35.72
CA ALA A 308 -9.54 -23.23 -37.05
C ALA A 308 -8.31 -22.60 -37.73
N ALA A 309 -7.34 -22.10 -36.95
CA ALA A 309 -6.06 -21.62 -37.45
C ALA A 309 -5.24 -22.70 -38.17
N GLN A 310 -5.28 -23.95 -37.69
CA GLN A 310 -4.58 -25.08 -38.30
C GLN A 310 -5.22 -25.45 -39.65
N GLN A 311 -6.55 -25.46 -39.73
CA GLN A 311 -7.29 -25.75 -40.97
C GLN A 311 -7.05 -24.68 -42.05
N LEU A 312 -6.98 -23.41 -41.66
CA LEU A 312 -6.60 -22.31 -42.55
C LEU A 312 -5.14 -22.44 -43.02
N TYR A 313 -4.21 -22.82 -42.13
CA TYR A 313 -2.81 -23.05 -42.49
C TYR A 313 -2.65 -24.18 -43.52
N ASP A 314 -3.25 -25.35 -43.28
CA ASP A 314 -3.18 -26.51 -44.19
C ASP A 314 -3.84 -26.22 -45.55
N THR A 315 -4.91 -25.43 -45.57
CA THR A 315 -5.59 -25.02 -46.82
C THR A 315 -4.73 -24.07 -47.66
N LEU A 316 -3.88 -23.25 -47.03
CA LEU A 316 -3.05 -22.25 -47.70
C LEU A 316 -1.62 -22.73 -48.03
N THR A 317 -1.20 -23.91 -47.55
CA THR A 317 0.19 -24.40 -47.67
C THR A 317 0.35 -25.70 -48.46
N ARG A 318 -0.73 -26.34 -48.91
CA ARG A 318 -0.63 -27.48 -49.83
C ARG A 318 -0.16 -27.03 -51.22
N PRO A 319 0.93 -27.61 -51.79
CA PRO A 319 1.22 -27.48 -53.20
C PRO A 319 0.17 -28.26 -54.03
N ALA A 320 0.02 -27.84 -55.29
CA ALA A 320 -0.84 -28.50 -56.29
C ALA A 320 -0.12 -29.66 -57.00
#